data_AF-A0AB37QM56-F1
#
_entry.id   AF-A0AB37QM56-F1
#
_cell.length_a   1.000
_cell.length_b   1.000
_cell.length_c   1.000
_cell.angle_alpha   90.00
_cell.angle_beta   90.00
_cell.angle_gamma   90.00
#
_symmetry.space_group_name_H-M   'P 1'
#
loop_
_entity.id
_entity.type
_entity.pdbx_description
1 polymer ?
#
loop_
_entity_poly.entity_id
_entity_poly.type
_entity_poly.pdbx_seq_one_letter_code
_entity_poly.pdbx_strand_id
1 'polypeptide(L)'
;PPPAYQLAAHAANIPSEVLYSVALQESGTPLRGQLVPWPWTLNVAGASYRFATRADACTALIIALAQAGPKRVDVGLGQVNMGWNGQRFKSSNPCDALNPYKNLDVTAQILAEQRALGGDWITVAGRYHRPAGGAPAANYRKAFAKHLSRVTGIQMLVTNP
;
A
#
# COMPACT_ATOMS: atom_id res chain seq x y z
N PRO A 1 3.74 -9.17 12.45
CA PRO A 1 3.65 -9.08 10.96
C PRO A 1 4.51 -10.15 10.26
N PRO A 2 4.25 -10.56 9.00
CA PRO A 2 5.10 -11.52 8.29
C PRO A 2 6.52 -10.99 8.01
N PRO A 3 7.55 -11.85 7.83
CA PRO A 3 8.96 -11.42 7.72
C PRO A 3 9.26 -10.39 6.63
N ALA A 4 8.63 -10.48 5.46
CA ALA A 4 8.84 -9.53 4.37
C ALA A 4 8.50 -8.07 4.77
N TYR A 5 7.48 -7.89 5.61
CA TYR A 5 7.11 -6.57 6.13
C TYR A 5 8.12 -6.06 7.15
N GLN A 6 8.65 -6.94 8.00
CA GLN A 6 9.67 -6.58 8.98
C GLN A 6 10.96 -6.13 8.28
N LEU A 7 11.38 -6.85 7.24
CA LEU A 7 12.57 -6.53 6.45
C LEU A 7 12.46 -5.14 5.78
N ALA A 8 11.39 -4.92 5.02
CA ALA A 8 11.16 -3.64 4.33
C ALA A 8 11.01 -2.47 5.32
N ALA A 9 10.26 -2.69 6.40
CA ALA A 9 10.04 -1.67 7.44
C ALA A 9 11.34 -1.30 8.17
N HIS A 10 12.17 -2.29 8.52
CA HIS A 10 13.48 -2.08 9.12
C HIS A 10 14.39 -1.25 8.20
N ALA A 11 14.46 -1.59 6.91
CA ALA A 11 15.28 -0.86 5.94
C ALA A 11 14.86 0.62 5.79
N ALA A 12 13.59 0.93 5.98
CA ALA A 12 13.05 2.29 5.93
C ALA A 12 12.94 2.98 7.31
N ASN A 13 13.38 2.32 8.39
CA ASN A 13 13.26 2.80 9.77
C ASN A 13 11.81 3.16 10.17
N ILE A 14 10.84 2.30 9.83
CA ILE A 14 9.43 2.43 10.22
C ILE A 14 8.96 1.18 11.00
N PRO A 15 7.88 1.24 11.80
CA PRO A 15 7.33 0.06 12.45
C PRO A 15 6.72 -0.92 11.44
N SER A 16 7.00 -2.21 11.62
CA SER A 16 6.49 -3.26 10.71
C SER A 16 4.97 -3.40 10.76
N GLU A 17 4.37 -3.07 11.90
CA GLU A 17 2.93 -3.07 12.16
C GLU A 17 2.25 -2.01 11.30
N VAL A 18 2.86 -0.83 11.17
CA VAL A 18 2.35 0.26 10.32
C VAL A 18 2.33 -0.18 8.86
N LEU A 19 3.45 -0.71 8.34
CA LEU A 19 3.53 -1.16 6.96
C LEU A 19 2.52 -2.29 6.67
N TYR A 20 2.38 -3.24 7.59
CA TYR A 20 1.42 -4.33 7.44
C TYR A 20 -0.04 -3.85 7.49
N SER A 21 -0.35 -2.89 8.36
CA SER A 21 -1.69 -2.28 8.43
C SER A 21 -2.04 -1.46 7.20
N VAL A 22 -1.08 -0.77 6.57
CA VAL A 22 -1.27 -0.14 5.26
C VAL A 22 -1.57 -1.19 4.20
N ALA A 23 -0.75 -2.24 4.08
CA ALA A 23 -0.98 -3.28 3.08
C ALA A 23 -2.32 -4.01 3.25
N LEU A 24 -2.79 -4.19 4.49
CA LEU A 24 -4.12 -4.72 4.79
C LEU A 24 -5.25 -3.81 4.29
N GLN A 25 -5.09 -2.50 4.43
CA GLN A 25 -6.06 -1.52 3.96
C GLN A 25 -6.06 -1.43 2.42
N GLU A 26 -4.88 -1.46 1.81
CA GLU A 26 -4.68 -1.22 0.39
C GLU A 26 -5.01 -2.44 -0.49
N SER A 27 -4.58 -3.64 -0.08
CA SER A 27 -4.72 -4.86 -0.89
C SER A 27 -5.32 -6.04 -0.12
N GLY A 28 -5.93 -5.76 1.03
CA GLY A 28 -6.61 -6.75 1.86
C GLY A 28 -7.60 -7.60 1.06
N THR A 29 -7.49 -8.92 1.22
CA THR A 29 -8.31 -9.91 0.54
C THR A 29 -8.71 -10.99 1.55
N PRO A 30 -10.00 -11.34 1.64
CA PRO A 30 -10.44 -12.47 2.47
C PRO A 30 -9.90 -13.78 1.91
N LEU A 31 -9.15 -14.51 2.73
CA LEU A 31 -8.63 -15.83 2.42
C LEU A 31 -8.79 -16.72 3.66
N ARG A 32 -9.57 -17.79 3.54
CA ARG A 32 -9.80 -18.77 4.63
C ARG A 32 -10.23 -18.10 5.95
N GLY A 33 -11.13 -17.13 5.88
CA GLY A 33 -11.65 -16.40 7.04
C GLY A 33 -10.71 -15.33 7.61
N GLN A 34 -9.53 -15.12 7.00
CA GLN A 34 -8.59 -14.08 7.42
C GLN A 34 -8.44 -13.02 6.33
N LEU A 35 -8.29 -11.75 6.73
CA LEU A 35 -7.94 -10.68 5.80
C LEU A 35 -6.41 -10.62 5.68
N VAL A 36 -5.89 -10.89 4.49
CA VAL A 36 -4.46 -10.86 4.18
C VAL A 36 -4.19 -9.94 2.98
N PRO A 37 -3.06 -9.20 2.95
CA PRO A 37 -2.70 -8.42 1.77
C PRO A 37 -2.41 -9.32 0.56
N TRP A 38 -2.92 -8.96 -0.62
CA TRP A 38 -2.74 -9.75 -1.84
C TRP A 38 -1.80 -9.06 -2.83
N PRO A 39 -0.64 -9.66 -3.18
CA PRO A 39 0.42 -8.97 -3.90
C PRO A 39 0.13 -8.74 -5.38
N TRP A 40 -0.83 -9.47 -5.94
CA TRP A 40 -1.22 -9.38 -7.35
C TRP A 40 -2.57 -8.68 -7.48
N THR A 41 -2.66 -7.53 -6.81
CA THR A 41 -3.81 -6.61 -6.86
C THR A 41 -3.48 -5.43 -7.76
N LEU A 42 -4.40 -5.05 -8.65
CA LEU A 42 -4.36 -3.82 -9.42
C LEU A 42 -5.59 -2.97 -9.10
N ASN A 43 -5.41 -1.65 -9.02
CA ASN A 43 -6.50 -0.71 -9.21
C ASN A 43 -6.31 -0.04 -10.57
N VAL A 44 -7.33 -0.09 -11.43
CA VAL A 44 -7.32 0.57 -12.74
C VAL A 44 -8.51 1.50 -12.80
N ALA A 45 -8.23 2.80 -12.79
CA ALA A 45 -9.24 3.86 -12.89
C ALA A 45 -10.37 3.77 -11.84
N GLY A 46 -10.08 3.24 -10.65
CA GLY A 46 -11.03 3.02 -9.56
C GLY A 46 -11.55 1.59 -9.45
N ALA A 47 -11.36 0.75 -10.48
CA ALA A 47 -11.78 -0.65 -10.46
C ALA A 47 -10.66 -1.55 -9.93
N SER A 48 -10.98 -2.39 -8.94
CA SER A 48 -10.02 -3.31 -8.32
C SER A 48 -10.05 -4.69 -8.98
N TYR A 49 -8.89 -5.22 -9.31
CA TYR A 49 -8.67 -6.53 -9.91
C TYR A 49 -7.67 -7.32 -9.07
N ARG A 50 -7.92 -8.61 -8.88
CA ARG A 50 -7.05 -9.53 -8.14
C ARG A 50 -6.77 -10.75 -8.99
N PHE A 51 -5.50 -11.12 -9.10
CA PHE A 51 -5.05 -12.20 -9.97
C PHE A 51 -4.47 -13.35 -9.14
N ALA A 52 -4.66 -14.58 -9.62
CA ALA A 52 -4.15 -15.77 -8.96
C ALA A 52 -2.63 -15.93 -9.12
N THR A 53 -2.04 -15.32 -10.15
CA THR A 53 -0.61 -15.42 -10.44
C THR A 53 0.01 -14.06 -10.75
N ARG A 54 1.32 -13.94 -10.53
CA ARG A 54 2.10 -12.76 -10.95
C ARG A 54 2.04 -12.56 -12.47
N ALA A 55 2.03 -13.64 -13.24
CA ALA A 55 2.06 -13.58 -14.70
C ALA A 55 0.77 -12.93 -15.24
N ASP A 56 -0.40 -13.35 -14.74
CA ASP A 56 -1.68 -12.78 -15.16
C ASP A 56 -1.79 -11.30 -14.77
N ALA A 57 -1.36 -10.95 -13.54
CA ALA A 57 -1.32 -9.56 -13.11
C ALA A 57 -0.36 -8.72 -13.96
N CYS A 58 0.78 -9.27 -14.39
CA CYS A 58 1.74 -8.57 -15.23
C CYS A 58 1.15 -8.28 -16.61
N THR A 59 0.48 -9.25 -17.23
CA THR A 59 -0.24 -9.06 -18.49
C THR A 59 -1.30 -7.97 -18.36
N ALA A 60 -2.15 -8.05 -17.32
CA ALA A 60 -3.18 -7.04 -17.07
C ALA A 60 -2.60 -5.66 -16.79
N LEU A 61 -1.47 -5.58 -16.06
CA LEU A 61 -0.79 -4.32 -15.76
C LEU A 61 -0.30 -3.64 -17.04
N ILE A 62 0.33 -4.38 -17.95
CA ILE A 62 0.82 -3.82 -19.23
C ILE A 62 -0.34 -3.25 -20.04
N ILE A 63 -1.45 -3.97 -20.12
CA ILE A 63 -2.67 -3.52 -20.81
C ILE A 63 -3.23 -2.26 -20.15
N ALA A 64 -3.35 -2.26 -18.81
CA ALA A 64 -3.89 -1.13 -18.05
C ALA A 64 -3.05 0.13 -18.21
N LEU A 65 -1.72 0.00 -18.20
CA LEU A 65 -0.80 1.12 -18.40
C LEU A 65 -0.97 1.74 -19.80
N ALA A 66 -1.14 0.90 -20.83
CA ALA A 66 -1.36 1.36 -22.20
C ALA A 66 -2.73 2.03 -22.40
N GLN A 67 -3.78 1.50 -21.78
CA GLN A 67 -5.15 1.95 -22.03
C GLN A 67 -5.62 3.09 -21.10
N ALA A 68 -5.32 2.99 -19.81
CA ALA A 68 -5.77 3.97 -18.81
C ALA A 68 -4.70 5.03 -18.48
N GLY A 69 -3.44 4.74 -18.79
CA GLY A 69 -2.29 5.58 -18.43
C GLY A 69 -1.83 5.38 -16.98
N PRO A 70 -0.54 5.60 -16.69
CA PRO A 70 0.10 5.19 -15.44
C PRO A 70 -0.45 5.91 -14.20
N LYS A 71 -0.94 7.15 -14.33
CA LYS A 71 -1.53 7.90 -13.21
C LYS A 71 -2.85 7.31 -12.71
N ARG A 72 -3.48 6.43 -13.49
CA ARG A 72 -4.74 5.76 -13.15
C ARG A 72 -4.54 4.31 -12.72
N VAL A 73 -3.30 3.88 -12.50
CA VAL A 73 -2.98 2.48 -12.17
C VAL A 73 -2.20 2.42 -10.87
N ASP A 74 -2.75 1.72 -9.89
CA ASP A 74 -2.10 1.39 -8.62
C ASP A 74 -1.80 -0.10 -8.54
N VAL A 75 -0.64 -0.47 -7.98
CA VAL A 75 -0.12 -1.84 -8.07
C VAL A 75 0.31 -2.41 -6.72
N GLY A 76 -0.06 -3.66 -6.50
CA GLY A 76 0.53 -4.53 -5.49
C GLY A 76 0.10 -4.26 -4.05
N LEU A 77 0.92 -4.73 -3.11
CA LEU A 77 0.59 -4.78 -1.68
C LEU A 77 0.23 -3.41 -1.08
N GLY A 78 0.99 -2.38 -1.43
CA GLY A 78 0.75 -1.00 -0.97
C GLY A 78 -0.05 -0.14 -1.95
N GLN A 79 -0.57 -0.71 -3.04
CA GLN A 79 -1.26 0.04 -4.11
C GLN A 79 -0.46 1.28 -4.56
N VAL A 80 0.79 1.04 -4.98
CA VAL A 80 1.68 2.13 -5.42
C VAL A 80 1.23 2.63 -6.79
N ASN A 81 0.93 3.93 -6.89
CA ASN A 81 0.54 4.54 -8.16
C ASN A 81 1.72 4.60 -9.16
N MET A 82 1.54 4.04 -10.34
CA MET A 82 2.60 3.90 -11.35
C MET A 82 2.99 5.23 -11.99
N GLY A 83 2.08 6.21 -12.05
CA GLY A 83 2.34 7.52 -12.65
C GLY A 83 3.11 8.47 -11.74
N TRP A 84 3.02 8.29 -10.42
CA TRP A 84 3.70 9.13 -9.45
C TRP A 84 4.96 8.50 -8.85
N ASN A 85 4.95 7.16 -8.72
CA ASN A 85 5.97 6.43 -7.97
C ASN A 85 6.61 5.29 -8.77
N GLY A 86 6.21 5.05 -10.03
CA GLY A 86 6.73 3.95 -10.86
C GLY A 86 8.25 3.96 -11.03
N GLN A 87 8.87 5.14 -11.08
CA GLN A 87 10.32 5.33 -11.17
C GLN A 87 11.09 4.75 -9.97
N ARG A 88 10.44 4.62 -8.80
CA ARG A 88 11.08 4.10 -7.57
C ARG A 88 11.47 2.62 -7.68
N PHE A 89 10.86 1.89 -8.62
CA PHE A 89 11.20 0.49 -8.89
C PHE A 89 12.51 0.33 -9.67
N LYS A 90 13.13 1.42 -10.16
CA LYS A 90 14.43 1.43 -10.86
C LYS A 90 14.55 0.37 -11.96
N SER A 91 13.47 0.18 -12.71
CA SER A 91 13.35 -0.88 -13.71
C SER A 91 12.55 -0.39 -14.90
N SER A 92 12.94 -0.82 -16.11
CA SER A 92 12.14 -0.61 -17.32
C SER A 92 10.95 -1.57 -17.41
N ASN A 93 10.93 -2.64 -16.60
CA ASN A 93 9.82 -3.58 -16.56
C ASN A 93 8.80 -3.18 -15.46
N PRO A 94 7.59 -2.72 -15.83
CA PRO A 94 6.59 -2.30 -14.84
C PRO A 94 6.13 -3.44 -13.92
N CYS A 95 6.28 -4.70 -14.34
CA CYS A 95 5.90 -5.87 -13.53
C CYS A 95 6.81 -6.10 -12.32
N ASP A 96 7.87 -5.32 -12.14
CA ASP A 96 8.61 -5.27 -10.88
C ASP A 96 7.78 -4.68 -9.73
N ALA A 97 6.77 -3.85 -10.03
CA ALA A 97 5.83 -3.36 -9.03
C ALA A 97 4.95 -4.47 -8.42
N LEU A 98 4.84 -5.64 -9.08
CA LEU A 98 4.14 -6.83 -8.59
C LEU A 98 5.05 -7.78 -7.79
N ASN A 99 6.35 -7.48 -7.67
CA ASN A 99 7.23 -8.21 -6.76
C ASN A 99 6.91 -7.76 -5.32
N PRO A 100 6.51 -8.67 -4.42
CA PRO A 100 6.08 -8.29 -3.07
C PRO A 100 7.17 -7.57 -2.27
N TYR A 101 8.44 -7.97 -2.39
CA TYR A 101 9.53 -7.32 -1.68
C TYR A 101 9.77 -5.90 -2.21
N LYS A 102 9.92 -5.74 -3.53
CA LYS A 102 10.10 -4.42 -4.15
C LYS A 102 8.93 -3.48 -3.86
N ASN A 103 7.70 -3.98 -3.89
CA ASN A 103 6.50 -3.20 -3.60
C ASN A 103 6.46 -2.73 -2.15
N LEU A 104 6.81 -3.60 -1.20
CA LEU A 104 6.91 -3.22 0.21
C LEU A 104 8.03 -2.23 0.48
N ASP A 105 9.20 -2.38 -0.15
CA ASP A 105 10.32 -1.44 -0.02
C ASP A 105 9.89 -0.03 -0.47
N VAL A 106 9.26 0.08 -1.64
CA VAL A 106 8.76 1.36 -2.15
C VAL A 106 7.67 1.93 -1.24
N THR A 107 6.74 1.10 -0.78
CA THR A 107 5.67 1.52 0.15
C THR A 107 6.27 2.07 1.46
N ALA A 108 7.25 1.36 2.03
CA ALA A 108 7.91 1.75 3.26
C ALA A 108 8.69 3.06 3.11
N GLN A 109 9.38 3.26 1.98
CA GLN A 109 10.06 4.51 1.65
C GLN A 109 9.08 5.70 1.59
N ILE A 110 7.95 5.54 0.90
CA ILE A 110 6.94 6.60 0.83
C ILE A 110 6.39 6.93 2.23
N LEU A 111 6.13 5.92 3.06
CA LEU A 111 5.70 6.14 4.45
C LEU A 111 6.75 6.85 5.30
N ALA A 112 8.03 6.51 5.14
CA ALA A 112 9.12 7.19 5.83
C ALA A 112 9.23 8.67 5.41
N GLU A 113 9.07 8.97 4.12
CA GLU A 113 9.01 10.34 3.61
C GLU A 113 7.84 11.12 4.21
N GLN A 114 6.66 10.52 4.28
CA GLN A 114 5.50 11.14 4.92
C GLN A 114 5.69 11.31 6.43
N ARG A 115 6.40 10.40 7.09
CA ARG A 115 6.74 10.50 8.52
C ARG A 115 7.71 11.63 8.81
N ALA A 116 8.65 11.90 7.92
CA ALA A 116 9.60 13.00 8.03
C ALA A 116 8.90 14.38 8.04
N LEU A 117 7.70 14.47 7.46
CA LEU A 117 6.83 15.65 7.53
C LEU A 117 6.08 15.77 8.89
N GLY A 118 6.48 15.04 9.93
CA GLY A 118 5.86 15.08 11.27
C GLY A 118 4.60 14.21 11.42
N GLY A 119 3.83 14.41 12.49
CA GLY A 119 2.57 13.69 12.78
C GLY A 119 2.75 12.26 13.32
N ASP A 120 1.67 11.67 13.84
CA ASP A 120 1.66 10.26 14.25
C ASP A 120 1.44 9.32 13.04
N TRP A 121 1.57 8.01 13.26
CA TRP A 121 1.42 7.02 12.18
C TRP A 121 0.03 6.97 11.58
N ILE A 122 -1.01 7.34 12.33
CA ILE A 122 -2.37 7.44 11.82
C ILE A 122 -2.46 8.62 10.83
N THR A 123 -1.90 9.78 11.18
CA THR A 123 -1.82 10.96 10.32
C THR A 123 -0.97 10.68 9.07
N VAL A 124 0.17 10.00 9.23
CA VAL A 124 1.02 9.57 8.12
C VAL A 124 0.27 8.65 7.16
N ALA A 125 -0.46 7.66 7.66
CA ALA A 125 -1.25 6.75 6.84
C ALA A 125 -2.34 7.48 6.03
N GLY A 126 -3.01 8.46 6.64
CA GLY A 126 -3.96 9.33 5.94
C GLY A 126 -3.31 10.12 4.79
N ARG A 127 -2.11 10.65 5.00
CA ARG A 127 -1.34 11.37 3.97
C ARG A 127 -0.82 10.43 2.88
N TYR A 128 -0.38 9.23 3.23
CA TYR A 128 0.01 8.20 2.26
C TYR A 128 -1.11 7.95 1.25
N HIS A 129 -2.33 7.75 1.73
CA HIS A 129 -3.49 7.51 0.87
C HIS A 129 -3.94 8.75 0.09
N ARG A 130 -3.99 9.91 0.76
CA ARG A 130 -4.46 11.15 0.16
C ARG A 130 -3.70 12.34 0.75
N PRO A 131 -2.60 12.78 0.11
CA PRO A 131 -1.80 13.91 0.60
C PRO A 131 -2.60 15.21 0.73
N ALA A 132 -3.62 15.40 -0.12
CA ALA A 132 -4.52 16.55 -0.08
C ALA A 132 -5.46 16.58 1.15
N GLY A 133 -5.49 15.54 1.98
CA GLY A 133 -6.34 15.47 3.16
C GLY A 133 -7.83 15.30 2.84
N GLY A 134 -8.67 15.95 3.65
CA GLY A 134 -10.13 15.91 3.52
C GLY A 134 -10.80 14.62 3.99
N ALA A 135 -12.09 14.47 3.67
CA ALA A 135 -12.89 13.32 4.07
C ALA A 135 -12.29 11.96 3.64
N PRO A 136 -11.70 11.79 2.44
CA PRO A 136 -11.05 10.53 2.08
C PRO A 136 -9.89 10.15 3.01
N ALA A 137 -9.03 11.11 3.35
CA ALA A 137 -7.93 10.86 4.30
C ALA A 137 -8.47 10.54 5.69
N ALA A 138 -9.50 11.25 6.17
CA ALA A 138 -10.10 10.99 7.48
C ALA A 138 -10.73 9.59 7.57
N ASN A 139 -11.42 9.15 6.52
CA ASN A 139 -11.98 7.80 6.44
C ASN A 139 -10.88 6.74 6.42
N TYR A 140 -9.81 6.99 5.67
CA TYR A 140 -8.64 6.11 5.64
C TYR A 140 -8.00 5.97 7.03
N ARG A 141 -7.79 7.07 7.76
CA ARG A 141 -7.24 7.05 9.13
C ARG A 141 -8.04 6.15 10.07
N LYS A 142 -9.38 6.22 10.01
CA LYS A 142 -10.28 5.38 10.81
C LYS A 142 -10.12 3.90 10.49
N ALA A 143 -10.05 3.54 9.21
CA ALA A 143 -9.89 2.16 8.79
C ALA A 143 -8.48 1.62 9.11
N PHE A 144 -7.45 2.41 8.85
CA PHE A 144 -6.07 2.12 9.21
C PHE A 144 -5.90 1.89 10.72
N ALA A 145 -6.46 2.75 11.58
CA ALA A 145 -6.38 2.59 13.04
C ALA A 145 -7.01 1.27 13.53
N LYS A 146 -8.07 0.78 12.88
CA LYS A 146 -8.64 -0.54 13.16
C LYS A 146 -7.68 -1.66 12.79
N HIS A 147 -7.04 -1.57 11.62
CA HIS A 147 -6.02 -2.54 11.23
C HIS A 147 -4.81 -2.52 12.18
N LEU A 148 -4.33 -1.34 12.55
CA LEU A 148 -3.20 -1.18 13.47
C LEU A 148 -3.53 -1.74 14.85
N SER A 149 -4.74 -1.49 15.37
CA SER A 149 -5.18 -2.05 16.65
C SER A 149 -5.21 -3.58 16.61
N ARG A 150 -5.75 -4.17 15.53
CA ARG A 150 -5.79 -5.62 15.35
C ARG A 150 -4.40 -6.25 15.26
N VAL A 151 -3.44 -5.56 14.63
CA VAL A 151 -2.07 -6.06 14.43
C VAL A 151 -1.24 -5.97 15.72
N THR A 152 -1.44 -4.92 16.51
CA THR A 152 -0.67 -4.67 17.74
C THR A 152 -1.29 -5.30 18.98
N GLY A 153 -2.59 -5.58 18.97
CA GLY A 153 -3.35 -5.94 20.17
C GLY A 153 -3.64 -4.76 21.10
N ILE A 154 -3.31 -3.53 20.70
CA ILE A 154 -3.48 -2.30 21.48
C ILE A 154 -4.60 -1.47 20.85
N GLN A 155 -5.50 -0.90 21.66
CA GLN A 155 -6.57 -0.07 21.13
C GLN A 155 -6.06 1.32 20.72
N MET A 156 -6.00 1.57 19.41
CA MET A 156 -5.59 2.86 18.85
C MET A 156 -6.82 3.74 18.60
N LEU A 157 -6.85 4.93 19.21
CA LEU A 157 -7.91 5.92 18.99
C LEU A 157 -7.47 6.92 17.91
N VAL A 158 -8.36 7.21 16.97
CA VAL A 158 -8.14 8.30 16.01
C VAL A 158 -8.50 9.61 16.70
N THR A 159 -7.50 10.41 17.02
CA THR A 159 -7.71 11.83 17.32
C THR A 159 -7.83 12.56 15.98
N ASN A 160 -8.97 13.20 15.73
CA ASN A 160 -9.11 14.06 14.55
C ASN A 160 -8.66 15.47 14.95
N PRO A 161 -7.54 15.98 14.43
CA PRO A 161 -7.41 17.42 14.23
C PRO A 161 -8.31 17.87 13.07
#